data_AF-A0A821UHW4-F1
#
_entry.id   AF-A0A821UHW4-F1
#
_cell.length_a   1.000
_cell.length_b   1.000
_cell.length_c   1.000
_cell.angle_alpha   90.00
_cell.angle_beta   90.00
_cell.angle_gamma   90.00
#
_symmetry.space_group_name_H-M   'P 1'
#
loop_
_entity.id
_entity.type
_entity.pdbx_description
1 polymer ?
#
loop_
_entity_poly.entity_id
_entity_poly.type
_entity_poly.pdbx_seq_one_letter_code
_entity_poly.pdbx_strand_id
1 'polypeptide(L)'
;MSRWKEEKTLLFVSHYRSYECLWKTHSHLYKNNIARNNAYEALLKDINDSSLTMKIIKTKIKNLRSVYHAEVRKINNSKRSGASAADVYKPAMSWFTEMNSFMADTDDYRETVESDLVVGSK
;
A
#
# COMPACT_ATOMS: atom_id res chain seq x y z
N MET A 1 9.92 -8.90 -10.30
CA MET A 1 8.50 -9.04 -10.73
C MET A 1 8.30 -8.18 -11.95
N SER A 2 7.67 -8.71 -13.00
CA SER A 2 7.34 -7.93 -14.20
C SER A 2 6.40 -6.77 -13.85
N ARG A 3 6.59 -5.62 -14.52
CA ARG A 3 5.78 -4.42 -14.32
C ARG A 3 4.35 -4.69 -14.76
N TRP A 4 3.40 -4.61 -13.83
CA TRP A 4 1.98 -4.65 -14.17
C TRP A 4 1.57 -3.29 -14.74
N LYS A 5 0.71 -3.31 -15.78
CA LYS A 5 0.06 -2.10 -16.26
C LYS A 5 -0.80 -1.47 -15.17
N GLU A 6 -1.08 -0.18 -15.31
CA GLU A 6 -1.85 0.58 -14.33
C GLU A 6 -3.27 0.02 -14.16
N GLU A 7 -3.98 -0.24 -15.25
CA GLU A 7 -5.32 -0.85 -15.25
C GLU A 7 -5.36 -2.18 -14.47
N LYS A 8 -4.41 -3.09 -14.76
CA LYS A 8 -4.30 -4.37 -14.02
C LYS A 8 -4.02 -4.14 -12.53
N THR A 9 -3.22 -3.13 -12.20
CA THR A 9 -2.92 -2.80 -10.80
C THR A 9 -4.14 -2.19 -10.11
N LEU A 10 -4.91 -1.34 -10.79
CA LEU A 10 -6.14 -0.77 -10.26
C LEU A 10 -7.19 -1.86 -10.01
N LEU A 11 -7.43 -2.75 -10.98
CA LEU A 11 -8.33 -3.90 -10.80
C LEU A 11 -7.90 -4.76 -9.61
N PHE A 12 -6.60 -5.04 -9.50
CA PHE A 12 -6.05 -5.79 -8.36
C PHE A 12 -6.34 -5.12 -7.01
N VAL A 13 -6.12 -3.80 -6.90
CA VAL A 13 -6.38 -3.04 -5.68
C VAL A 13 -7.87 -3.06 -5.32
N SER A 14 -8.76 -2.98 -6.33
CA SER A 14 -10.21 -3.10 -6.13
C SER A 14 -10.60 -4.44 -5.51
N HIS A 15 -10.09 -5.57 -6.02
CA HIS A 15 -10.32 -6.87 -5.37
C HIS A 15 -9.68 -6.96 -3.99
N TYR A 16 -8.45 -6.45 -3.83
CA TYR A 16 -7.71 -6.48 -2.58
C TYR A 16 -8.46 -5.79 -1.42
N ARG A 17 -9.20 -4.72 -1.72
CA ARG A 17 -10.02 -3.98 -0.75
C ARG A 17 -11.01 -4.87 0.01
N SER A 18 -11.61 -5.86 -0.65
CA SER A 18 -12.59 -6.78 -0.05
C SER A 18 -12.00 -7.71 1.02
N TYR A 19 -10.67 -7.82 1.11
CA TYR A 19 -9.99 -8.75 2.00
C TYR A 19 -9.35 -8.03 3.20
N GLU A 20 -10.18 -7.54 4.13
CA GLU A 20 -9.72 -6.73 5.28
C GLU A 20 -8.59 -7.39 6.08
N CYS A 21 -8.62 -8.71 6.27
CA CYS A 21 -7.58 -9.43 7.00
C CYS A 21 -6.18 -9.34 6.34
N LEU A 22 -6.08 -8.83 5.10
CA LEU A 22 -4.82 -8.62 4.41
C LEU A 22 -4.25 -7.20 4.52
N TRP A 23 -5.06 -6.21 4.92
CA TRP A 23 -4.64 -4.79 4.97
C TRP A 23 -4.97 -4.08 6.28
N LYS A 24 -6.09 -4.43 6.94
CA LYS A 24 -6.59 -3.77 8.14
C LYS A 24 -5.85 -4.25 9.39
N THR A 25 -4.75 -3.58 9.71
CA THR A 25 -3.81 -3.90 10.80
C THR A 25 -4.46 -4.04 12.18
N HIS A 26 -5.49 -3.24 12.46
CA HIS A 26 -6.24 -3.25 13.72
C HIS A 26 -7.26 -4.39 13.82
N SER A 27 -7.53 -5.14 12.74
CA SER A 27 -8.41 -6.31 12.79
C SER A 27 -7.71 -7.49 13.46
N HIS A 28 -8.42 -8.22 14.32
CA HIS A 28 -7.91 -9.47 14.91
C HIS A 28 -7.57 -10.51 13.84
N LEU A 29 -8.22 -10.46 12.67
CA LEU A 29 -7.96 -11.36 11.55
C LEU A 29 -6.62 -11.07 10.86
N TYR A 30 -6.07 -9.87 11.01
CA TYR A 30 -4.78 -9.50 10.39
C TYR A 30 -3.62 -10.34 10.91
N LYS A 31 -3.67 -10.76 12.18
CA LYS A 31 -2.66 -11.65 12.77
C LYS A 31 -2.98 -13.13 12.57
N ASN A 32 -4.17 -13.47 12.07
CA ASN A 32 -4.60 -14.84 11.86
C ASN A 32 -4.07 -15.37 10.52
N ASN A 33 -3.08 -16.26 10.58
CA ASN A 33 -2.44 -16.84 9.39
C ASN A 33 -3.41 -17.67 8.53
N ILE A 34 -4.35 -18.39 9.16
CA ILE A 34 -5.36 -19.20 8.45
C ILE A 34 -6.29 -18.29 7.67
N ALA A 35 -6.84 -17.25 8.32
CA ALA A 35 -7.71 -16.28 7.67
C ALA A 35 -7.01 -15.59 6.48
N ARG A 36 -5.73 -15.22 6.66
CA ARG A 36 -4.94 -14.60 5.59
C ARG A 36 -4.68 -15.55 4.42
N ASN A 37 -4.33 -16.81 4.67
CA ASN A 37 -4.11 -17.77 3.57
C ASN A 37 -5.40 -18.01 2.79
N ASN A 38 -6.53 -18.18 3.48
CA ASN A 38 -7.84 -18.32 2.84
C ASN A 38 -8.18 -17.08 1.99
N ALA A 39 -7.89 -15.88 2.49
CA ALA A 39 -8.11 -14.64 1.75
C ALA A 39 -7.21 -14.51 0.51
N TYR A 40 -5.93 -14.94 0.58
CA TYR A 40 -5.08 -14.95 -0.61
C TYR A 40 -5.56 -15.96 -1.67
N GLU A 41 -6.07 -17.11 -1.25
CA GLU A 41 -6.65 -18.11 -2.17
C GLU A 41 -7.93 -17.60 -2.83
N ALA A 42 -8.81 -16.98 -2.04
CA ALA A 42 -10.02 -16.34 -2.56
C ALA A 42 -9.67 -15.20 -3.54
N LEU A 43 -8.70 -14.35 -3.20
CA LEU A 43 -8.24 -13.27 -4.08
C LEU A 43 -7.69 -13.79 -5.42
N LEU A 44 -6.97 -14.93 -5.41
CA LEU A 44 -6.51 -15.58 -6.65
C LEU A 44 -7.68 -16.05 -7.52
N LYS A 45 -8.71 -16.64 -6.90
CA LYS A 45 -9.92 -17.11 -7.60
C LYS A 45 -10.70 -15.94 -8.19
N ASP A 46 -10.85 -14.84 -7.46
CA ASP A 46 -11.57 -13.66 -7.92
C ASP A 46 -10.92 -12.99 -9.13
N ILE A 47 -9.58 -12.90 -9.13
CA ILE A 47 -8.84 -12.33 -10.26
C ILE A 47 -8.90 -13.27 -11.49
N ASN A 48 -9.08 -14.58 -11.26
CA ASN A 48 -9.21 -15.61 -12.28
C ASN A 48 -8.11 -15.56 -13.37
N ASP A 49 -6.87 -15.32 -12.95
CA ASP A 49 -5.69 -15.25 -13.82
C ASP A 49 -4.75 -16.42 -13.51
N SER A 50 -4.68 -17.39 -14.42
CA SER A 50 -3.88 -18.61 -14.27
C SER A 50 -2.36 -18.36 -14.21
N SER A 51 -1.89 -17.18 -14.61
CA SER A 51 -0.48 -16.80 -14.48
C SER A 51 -0.11 -16.37 -13.05
N LEU A 52 -1.10 -16.13 -12.19
CA LEU A 52 -0.88 -15.67 -10.82
C LEU A 52 -0.74 -16.85 -9.87
N THR A 53 0.20 -16.72 -8.95
CA THR A 53 0.42 -17.67 -7.86
C THR A 53 0.35 -16.95 -6.53
N MET A 54 0.14 -17.72 -5.46
CA MET A 54 0.18 -17.24 -4.07
C MET A 54 1.44 -16.41 -3.78
N LYS A 55 2.60 -16.84 -4.30
CA LYS A 55 3.87 -16.13 -4.16
C LYS A 55 3.84 -14.77 -4.87
N ILE A 56 3.30 -14.72 -6.09
CA ILE A 56 3.20 -13.48 -6.87
C ILE A 56 2.26 -12.49 -6.16
N ILE A 57 1.09 -12.92 -5.70
CA ILE A 57 0.12 -12.07 -5.00
C ILE A 57 0.70 -11.51 -3.70
N LYS A 58 1.30 -12.36 -2.86
CA LYS A 58 1.95 -11.92 -1.61
C LYS A 58 3.03 -10.87 -1.90
N THR A 59 3.85 -11.10 -2.92
CA THR A 59 4.91 -10.15 -3.32
C THR A 59 4.31 -8.85 -3.88
N LYS A 60 3.25 -8.93 -4.69
CA LYS A 60 2.57 -7.77 -5.29
C LYS A 60 1.96 -6.87 -4.21
N ILE A 61 1.30 -7.45 -3.21
CA ILE A 61 0.74 -6.72 -2.06
C ILE A 61 1.86 -6.03 -1.28
N LYS A 62 2.94 -6.75 -0.94
CA LYS A 62 4.11 -6.17 -0.26
C LYS A 62 4.64 -4.95 -1.00
N ASN A 63 4.89 -5.10 -2.31
CA ASN A 63 5.44 -4.02 -3.12
C ASN A 63 4.47 -2.84 -3.25
N LEU A 64 3.16 -3.10 -3.42
CA LEU A 64 2.14 -2.05 -3.48
C LEU A 64 2.11 -1.22 -2.20
N ARG A 65 2.13 -1.87 -1.02
CA ARG A 65 2.18 -1.18 0.27
C ARG A 65 3.45 -0.33 0.38
N SER A 66 4.61 -0.86 -0.01
CA SER A 66 5.85 -0.09 -0.01
C SER A 66 5.78 1.18 -0.88
N VAL A 67 5.21 1.08 -2.08
CA VAL A 67 5.03 2.26 -2.95
C VAL A 67 3.99 3.21 -2.35
N TYR A 68 2.86 2.70 -1.87
CA TYR A 68 1.82 3.50 -1.21
C TYR A 68 2.38 4.33 -0.05
N HIS A 69 3.10 3.73 0.89
CA HIS A 69 3.68 4.48 2.01
C HIS A 69 4.75 5.47 1.56
N ALA A 70 5.50 5.18 0.49
CA ALA A 70 6.43 6.14 -0.08
C ALA A 70 5.72 7.38 -0.66
N GLU A 71 4.59 7.18 -1.34
CA GLU A 71 3.73 8.25 -1.85
C GLU A 71 3.11 9.07 -0.71
N VAL A 72 2.59 8.42 0.34
CA VAL A 72 2.09 9.09 1.56
C VAL A 72 3.17 9.96 2.21
N ARG A 73 4.41 9.47 2.30
CA ARG A 73 5.54 10.27 2.82
C ARG A 73 5.83 11.50 1.97
N LYS A 74 5.78 11.41 0.64
CA LYS A 74 5.94 12.58 -0.24
C LYS A 74 4.84 13.62 0.00
N ILE A 75 3.59 13.18 0.13
CA ILE A 75 2.46 14.05 0.46
C ILE A 75 2.73 14.77 1.79
N ASN A 76 3.09 14.02 2.83
CA ASN A 76 3.33 14.57 4.17
C ASN A 76 4.52 15.53 4.21
N ASN A 77 5.62 15.20 3.53
CA ASN A 77 6.79 16.08 3.43
C ASN A 77 6.47 17.38 2.69
N SER A 78 5.68 17.32 1.61
CA SER A 78 5.25 18.54 0.91
C SER A 78 4.41 19.46 1.79
N LYS A 79 3.59 18.91 2.70
CA LYS A 79 2.80 19.71 3.66
C LYS A 79 3.68 20.36 4.73
N ARG A 80 4.72 19.66 5.20
CA ARG A 80 5.62 20.13 6.27
C ARG A 80 6.53 21.27 5.84
N SER A 81 6.88 21.37 4.55
CA SER A 81 7.81 22.40 4.03
C SER A 81 7.19 23.80 3.88
N GLY A 82 6.03 24.09 4.49
CA GLY A 82 5.36 25.39 4.38
C GLY A 82 4.76 25.66 3.00
N ALA A 83 4.52 24.60 2.22
CA ALA A 83 3.88 24.68 0.91
C ALA A 83 2.48 25.33 1.01
N SER A 84 2.15 26.21 0.05
CA SER A 84 0.77 26.62 -0.16
C SER A 84 -0.08 25.39 -0.51
N ALA A 85 -1.40 25.44 -0.29
CA ALA A 85 -2.31 24.34 -0.65
C ALA A 85 -2.23 23.97 -2.16
N ALA A 86 -1.74 24.88 -3.01
CA ALA A 86 -1.49 24.65 -4.42
C ALA A 86 -0.24 23.79 -4.70
N ASP A 87 0.73 23.75 -3.77
CA ASP A 87 2.04 23.12 -3.95
C ASP A 87 2.14 21.72 -3.30
N VAL A 88 1.06 21.25 -2.67
CA VAL A 88 1.01 19.91 -2.06
C VAL A 88 1.10 18.86 -3.16
N TYR A 89 2.04 17.92 -3.00
CA TYR A 89 2.25 16.83 -3.93
C TYR A 89 0.98 15.98 -4.09
N LYS A 90 0.63 15.64 -5.34
CA LYS A 90 -0.52 14.79 -5.68
C LYS A 90 -0.04 13.58 -6.50
N PRO A 91 -0.19 12.35 -5.99
CA PRO A 91 0.07 11.16 -6.78
C PRO A 91 -0.87 11.09 -7.99
N ALA A 92 -0.32 10.79 -9.16
CA ALA A 92 -1.10 10.69 -10.42
C ALA A 92 -1.66 9.29 -10.68
N MET A 93 -1.30 8.29 -9.85
CA MET A 93 -1.62 6.90 -10.09
C MET A 93 -3.04 6.56 -9.62
N SER A 94 -3.88 6.04 -10.51
CA SER A 94 -5.28 5.73 -10.22
C SER A 94 -5.42 4.67 -9.12
N TRP A 95 -4.54 3.67 -9.13
CA TRP A 95 -4.51 2.63 -8.09
C TRP A 95 -4.15 3.19 -6.71
N PHE A 96 -3.40 4.29 -6.63
CA PHE A 96 -3.08 4.94 -5.36
C PHE A 96 -4.35 5.54 -4.75
N THR A 97 -5.15 6.26 -5.55
CA THR A 97 -6.43 6.84 -5.10
C THR A 97 -7.37 5.76 -4.56
N GLU A 98 -7.52 4.63 -5.28
CA GLU A 98 -8.33 3.51 -4.80
C GLU A 98 -7.78 2.93 -3.50
N MET A 99 -6.46 2.69 -3.41
CA MET A 99 -5.82 2.13 -2.22
C MET A 99 -5.94 3.05 -1.00
N ASN A 100 -5.80 4.36 -1.23
CA ASN A 100 -5.94 5.38 -0.19
C ASN A 100 -7.36 5.44 0.38
N SER A 101 -8.38 5.12 -0.42
CA SER A 101 -9.80 5.17 0.01
C SER A 101 -10.15 4.24 1.18
N PHE A 102 -9.36 3.19 1.42
CA PHE A 102 -9.58 2.25 2.52
C PHE A 102 -8.38 2.12 3.46
N MET A 103 -7.17 2.48 3.04
CA MET A 103 -6.00 2.38 3.90
C MET A 103 -5.76 3.62 4.78
N ALA A 104 -6.23 4.80 4.38
CA ALA A 104 -5.93 6.05 5.08
C ALA A 104 -6.25 6.03 6.58
N ASP A 105 -7.36 5.39 6.98
CA ASP A 105 -7.83 5.35 8.37
C ASP A 105 -7.21 4.19 9.19
N THR A 106 -6.48 3.29 8.54
CA THR A 106 -5.93 2.08 9.19
C THR A 106 -4.43 2.12 9.42
N ASP A 107 -3.77 3.12 8.84
CA ASP A 107 -2.33 3.24 8.85
C ASP A 107 -1.91 4.18 9.97
N ASP A 108 -1.82 3.64 11.19
CA ASP A 108 -1.05 4.24 12.28
C ASP A 108 0.45 4.05 11.96
N TYR A 109 0.88 4.62 10.83
CA TYR A 109 2.27 4.57 10.40
C TYR A 109 3.08 5.42 11.38
N ARG A 110 3.69 4.74 12.35
CA ARG A 110 4.82 5.28 13.09
C ARG A 110 5.93 5.52 12.09
N GLU A 111 6.20 6.79 11.78
CA GLU A 111 7.47 7.21 11.19
C GLU A 111 8.58 6.58 12.04
N THR A 112 9.23 5.53 11.54
CA THR A 112 10.55 5.20 12.05
C THR A 112 11.42 6.36 11.59
N VAL A 113 11.69 7.28 12.51
CA VAL A 113 12.63 8.37 12.30
C VAL A 113 13.94 7.69 11.90
N GLU A 114 14.28 7.74 10.62
CA GLU A 114 15.64 7.50 10.18
C GLU A 114 16.39 8.68 10.76
N SER A 115 17.03 8.49 11.92
CA SER A 115 17.85 9.50 12.55
C SER A 115 18.94 9.88 11.56
N ASP A 116 18.75 11.00 10.86
CA ASP A 116 19.84 11.72 10.25
C ASP A 116 20.84 12.00 11.37
N LEU A 117 21.95 11.27 11.32
CA LEU A 117 23.12 11.54 12.14
C LEU A 117 23.59 12.95 11.79
N VAL A 118 23.20 13.91 12.63
CA VAL A 118 23.89 15.16 12.81
C VAL A 118 25.32 14.82 13.24
N VAL A 119 26.25 14.91 12.30
CA VAL A 119 27.65 15.24 12.57
C VAL A 119 28.04 16.16 11.40
N GLY A 120 28.17 17.46 11.57
CA GLY A 120 28.88 18.13 12.64
C GLY A 120 29.94 18.98 11.94
N SER A 121 29.84 20.27 12.16
CA SER A 121 30.69 21.34 11.63
C SER A 121 32.19 21.00 11.56
N LYS A 122 32.86 21.35 10.47
CA LYS A 122 33.86 22.43 10.43
C LYS A 122 34.21 22.81 8.99
#